data_AF-A0A3C1RTP6-F1
#
_entry.id   AF-A0A3C1RTP6-F1
#
_cell.length_a   1.000
_cell.length_b   1.000
_cell.length_c   1.000
_cell.angle_alpha   90.00
_cell.angle_beta   90.00
_cell.angle_gamma   90.00
#
_symmetry.space_group_name_H-M   'P 1'
#
loop_
_entity.id
_entity.type
_entity.pdbx_description
1 polymer ?
#
loop_
_entity_poly.entity_id
_entity_poly.type
_entity_poly.pdbx_seq_one_letter_code
_entity_poly.pdbx_strand_id
1 'polypeptide(L)'
;MTTTNLPPTSETAIQPFLKAIALQIRANDSYGTYRNWSDELLLKSFVVTKAQKRGISVEGEVDPITKGRILAFYRAIAHRIEEESGLLCQVVIDLSHEGFGWALVFSGRLLVVSKTLRDAQRFGFESLEKLEAEG
;
A
#
# COMPACT_ATOMS: atom_id res chain seq x y z
N MET A 1 -47.36 6.14 10.31
CA MET A 1 -46.23 5.52 9.59
C MET A 1 -45.06 6.46 9.72
N THR A 2 -44.16 6.16 10.65
CA THR A 2 -43.04 7.04 11.02
C THR A 2 -41.88 6.76 10.08
N THR A 3 -41.66 7.65 9.11
CA THR A 3 -40.52 7.58 8.19
C THR A 3 -39.24 7.86 8.98
N THR A 4 -38.49 6.81 9.28
CA THR A 4 -37.15 6.92 9.85
C THR A 4 -36.22 7.40 8.74
N ASN A 5 -35.87 8.68 8.76
CA ASN A 5 -34.75 9.20 7.99
C ASN A 5 -33.48 8.51 8.49
N LEU A 6 -32.97 7.54 7.73
CA LEU A 6 -31.59 7.11 7.91
C LEU A 6 -30.68 8.31 7.57
N PRO A 7 -29.69 8.64 8.42
CA PRO A 7 -28.67 9.59 8.03
C PRO A 7 -27.95 9.07 6.77
N PRO A 8 -27.51 9.96 5.86
CA PRO A 8 -26.67 9.53 4.75
C PRO A 8 -25.44 8.84 5.35
N THR A 9 -25.26 7.56 5.03
CA THR A 9 -24.02 6.83 5.30
C THR A 9 -22.91 7.70 4.75
N SER A 10 -22.14 8.32 5.64
CA SER A 10 -21.00 9.16 5.28
C SER A 10 -20.09 8.32 4.39
N GLU A 11 -20.08 8.61 3.09
CA GLU A 11 -18.97 8.29 2.18
C GLU A 11 -17.73 8.84 2.88
N THR A 12 -17.05 7.98 3.61
CA THR A 12 -15.85 8.37 4.34
C THR A 12 -14.84 8.63 3.25
N ALA A 13 -14.58 9.90 2.96
CA ALA A 13 -13.68 10.29 1.90
C ALA A 13 -12.37 9.53 2.10
N ILE A 14 -12.06 8.64 1.16
CA ILE A 14 -10.83 7.87 1.20
C ILE A 14 -9.70 8.89 1.22
N GLN A 15 -8.83 8.73 2.21
CA GLN A 15 -7.74 9.66 2.46
C GLN A 15 -6.79 9.70 1.24
N PRO A 16 -6.06 10.82 1.02
CA PRO A 16 -5.30 11.01 -0.21
C PRO A 16 -4.28 9.90 -0.50
N PHE A 17 -3.61 9.38 0.53
CA PHE A 17 -2.61 8.34 0.33
C PHE A 17 -3.25 6.96 0.06
N LEU A 18 -4.33 6.60 0.73
CA LEU A 18 -5.14 5.42 0.39
C LEU A 18 -5.61 5.43 -1.08
N LYS A 19 -6.02 6.58 -1.62
CA LYS A 19 -6.36 6.72 -3.05
C LYS A 19 -5.15 6.51 -3.95
N ALA A 20 -4.00 7.05 -3.58
CA ALA A 20 -2.75 6.84 -4.31
C ALA A 20 -2.38 5.35 -4.37
N ILE A 21 -2.54 4.59 -3.28
CA ILE A 21 -2.33 3.13 -3.29
C ILE A 21 -3.27 2.46 -4.30
N ALA A 22 -4.57 2.77 -4.25
CA ALA A 22 -5.55 2.16 -5.16
C ALA A 22 -5.22 2.47 -6.64
N LEU A 23 -4.73 3.68 -6.93
CA LEU A 23 -4.24 4.06 -8.26
C LEU A 23 -3.03 3.21 -8.69
N GLN A 24 -2.05 3.02 -7.81
CA GLN A 24 -0.85 2.23 -8.11
C GLN A 24 -1.15 0.75 -8.33
N ILE A 25 -2.12 0.18 -7.59
CA ILE A 25 -2.59 -1.19 -7.81
C ILE A 25 -3.18 -1.33 -9.22
N ARG A 26 -4.05 -0.40 -9.63
CA ARG A 26 -4.67 -0.43 -10.96
C ARG A 26 -3.66 -0.17 -12.07
N ALA A 27 -2.68 0.72 -11.85
CA ALA A 27 -1.63 1.01 -12.82
C ALA A 27 -0.73 -0.21 -13.10
N ASN A 28 -0.57 -1.10 -12.11
CA ASN A 28 0.24 -2.32 -12.23
C ASN A 28 -0.59 -3.57 -12.63
N ASP A 29 -1.88 -3.41 -12.94
CA ASP A 29 -2.78 -4.49 -13.33
C ASP A 29 -2.89 -4.59 -14.85
N SER A 30 -1.94 -5.30 -15.46
CA SER A 30 -1.84 -5.44 -16.92
C SER A 30 -3.07 -6.08 -17.57
N TYR A 31 -3.80 -6.91 -16.82
CA TYR A 31 -4.99 -7.61 -17.32
C TYR A 31 -6.30 -6.86 -17.05
N GLY A 32 -6.26 -5.76 -16.29
CA GLY A 32 -7.44 -4.97 -15.94
C GLY A 32 -8.43 -5.67 -15.02
N THR A 33 -7.99 -6.67 -14.26
CA THR A 33 -8.78 -7.43 -13.29
C THR A 33 -9.47 -6.54 -12.26
N TYR A 34 -8.81 -5.46 -11.83
CA TYR A 34 -9.22 -4.57 -10.74
C TYR A 34 -9.95 -3.31 -11.21
N ARG A 35 -10.21 -3.16 -12.52
CA ARG A 35 -10.81 -1.94 -13.09
C ARG A 35 -12.16 -1.58 -12.45
N ASN A 36 -12.98 -2.59 -12.16
CA ASN A 36 -14.32 -2.42 -11.61
C ASN A 36 -14.39 -2.63 -10.09
N TRP A 37 -13.25 -2.86 -9.44
CA TRP A 37 -13.20 -3.08 -7.99
C TRP A 37 -13.21 -1.73 -7.28
N SER A 38 -13.92 -1.64 -6.16
CA SER A 38 -13.91 -0.45 -5.32
C SER A 38 -12.55 -0.27 -4.66
N ASP A 39 -12.19 0.97 -4.34
CA ASP A 39 -10.92 1.27 -3.65
C ASP A 39 -10.82 0.52 -2.32
N GLU A 40 -11.91 0.45 -1.56
CA GLU A 40 -11.95 -0.26 -0.28
C GLU A 40 -11.64 -1.75 -0.47
N LEU A 41 -12.14 -2.36 -1.56
CA LEU A 41 -11.87 -3.77 -1.85
C LEU A 41 -10.40 -4.01 -2.16
N LEU A 42 -9.75 -3.10 -2.89
CA LEU A 42 -8.31 -3.20 -3.18
C LEU A 42 -7.47 -3.02 -1.91
N LEU A 43 -7.84 -2.05 -1.08
CA LEU A 43 -7.13 -1.70 0.15
C LEU A 43 -7.27 -2.75 1.25
N LYS A 44 -8.31 -3.60 1.23
CA LYS A 44 -8.45 -4.72 2.18
C LYS A 44 -7.22 -5.63 2.23
N SER A 45 -6.52 -5.77 1.10
CA SER A 45 -5.30 -6.58 1.03
C SER A 45 -4.15 -6.02 1.89
N PHE A 46 -4.19 -4.76 2.31
CA PHE A 46 -3.20 -4.14 3.19
C PHE A 46 -3.56 -4.28 4.67
N VAL A 47 -4.80 -4.62 5.00
CA VAL A 47 -5.25 -4.76 6.39
C VAL A 47 -5.02 -6.20 6.87
N VAL A 48 -4.03 -6.38 7.73
CA VAL A 48 -3.63 -7.66 8.33
C VAL A 48 -3.59 -7.52 9.84
N THR A 49 -4.46 -8.27 10.53
CA THR A 49 -4.52 -8.27 12.00
C THR A 49 -3.21 -8.75 12.62
N LYS A 50 -2.94 -8.35 13.87
CA LYS A 50 -1.76 -8.86 14.62
C LYS A 50 -1.72 -10.39 14.69
N ALA A 51 -2.89 -11.03 14.82
CA ALA A 51 -2.99 -12.49 14.87
C ALA A 51 -2.60 -13.11 13.52
N GLN A 52 -3.11 -12.59 12.41
CA GLN A 52 -2.73 -13.04 11.07
C GLN A 52 -1.25 -12.83 10.79
N LYS A 53 -0.68 -11.66 11.13
CA LYS A 53 0.76 -11.40 10.97
C LYS A 53 1.63 -12.43 11.67
N ARG A 54 1.29 -12.82 12.90
CA ARG A 54 2.04 -13.84 13.65
C ARG A 54 1.90 -15.23 13.05
N GLY A 55 0.76 -15.53 12.41
CA GLY A 55 0.53 -16.81 11.73
C GLY A 55 1.24 -16.94 10.39
N ILE A 56 1.70 -15.83 9.79
CA ILE A 56 2.48 -15.86 8.55
C ILE A 56 3.91 -16.32 8.88
N SER A 57 4.31 -17.42 8.25
CA SER A 57 5.70 -17.89 8.27
C SER A 57 6.60 -16.90 7.55
N VAL A 58 7.78 -16.68 8.13
CA VAL A 58 8.87 -15.90 7.52
C VAL A 58 9.92 -16.79 6.86
N GLU A 59 9.71 -18.11 6.91
CA GLU A 59 10.57 -19.08 6.25
C GLU A 59 10.22 -19.16 4.77
N GLY A 60 11.22 -18.93 3.91
CA GLY A 60 11.07 -18.99 2.46
C GLY A 60 10.78 -17.65 1.80
N GLU A 61 10.61 -17.71 0.47
CA GLU A 61 10.50 -16.52 -0.37
C GLU A 61 9.27 -15.67 -0.08
N VAL A 62 9.42 -14.35 -0.22
CA VAL A 62 8.29 -13.43 -0.16
C VAL A 62 7.42 -13.63 -1.39
N ASP A 63 6.15 -13.96 -1.15
CA ASP A 63 5.13 -14.14 -2.17
C ASP A 63 5.06 -12.94 -3.15
N PRO A 64 4.97 -13.17 -4.48
CA PRO A 64 4.94 -12.10 -5.47
C PRO A 64 3.82 -11.07 -5.28
N ILE A 65 2.66 -11.48 -4.78
CA ILE A 65 1.54 -10.56 -4.49
C ILE A 65 1.93 -9.66 -3.32
N THR A 66 2.62 -10.20 -2.31
CA THR A 66 3.17 -9.41 -1.20
C THR A 66 4.25 -8.43 -1.65
N LYS A 67 5.17 -8.84 -2.53
CA LYS A 67 6.13 -7.92 -3.17
C LYS A 67 5.41 -6.82 -3.95
N GLY A 68 4.34 -7.16 -4.67
CA GLY A 68 3.48 -6.22 -5.37
C GLY A 68 2.81 -5.21 -4.45
N ARG A 69 2.30 -5.64 -3.29
CA ARG A 69 1.72 -4.75 -2.27
C ARG A 69 2.76 -3.78 -1.70
N ILE A 70 3.95 -4.27 -1.37
CA ILE A 70 5.07 -3.43 -0.91
C ILE A 70 5.42 -2.38 -1.97
N LEU A 71 5.56 -2.81 -3.22
CA LEU A 71 5.88 -1.91 -4.34
C LEU A 71 4.78 -0.86 -4.54
N ALA A 72 3.50 -1.24 -4.49
CA ALA A 72 2.37 -0.31 -4.61
C ALA A 72 2.35 0.72 -3.46
N PHE A 73 2.66 0.30 -2.23
CA PHE A 73 2.78 1.20 -1.09
C PHE A 73 3.85 2.28 -1.30
N TYR A 74 5.09 1.87 -1.64
CA TYR A 74 6.17 2.84 -1.85
C TYR A 74 6.00 3.68 -3.12
N ARG A 75 5.35 3.15 -4.16
CA ARG A 75 4.94 3.95 -5.32
C ARG A 75 3.87 4.97 -4.98
N ALA A 76 2.97 4.68 -4.06
CA ALA A 76 2.00 5.66 -3.57
C ALA A 76 2.71 6.80 -2.83
N ILE A 77 3.73 6.49 -2.02
CA ILE A 77 4.57 7.51 -1.36
C ILE A 77 5.26 8.37 -2.42
N ALA A 78 5.91 7.74 -3.40
CA ALA A 78 6.57 8.46 -4.50
C ALA A 78 5.60 9.38 -5.26
N HIS A 79 4.38 8.90 -5.54
CA HIS A 79 3.35 9.68 -6.21
C HIS A 79 2.90 10.89 -5.39
N ARG A 80 2.70 10.74 -4.07
CA ARG A 80 2.36 11.85 -3.19
C ARG A 80 3.47 12.90 -3.11
N ILE A 81 4.73 12.46 -3.06
CA ILE A 81 5.89 13.35 -3.11
C ILE A 81 5.94 14.10 -4.45
N GLU A 82 5.70 13.40 -5.57
CA GLU A 82 5.62 14.01 -6.90
C GLU A 82 4.51 15.07 -6.99
N GLU A 83 3.32 14.78 -6.48
CA GLU A 83 2.17 15.70 -6.50
C GLU A 83 2.46 16.99 -5.73
N GLU A 84 3.18 16.91 -4.60
CA GLU A 84 3.45 18.08 -3.75
C GLU A 84 4.73 18.84 -4.15
N SER A 85 5.73 18.15 -4.68
CA SER A 85 7.03 18.75 -5.02
C SER A 85 7.23 19.05 -6.51
N GLY A 86 6.48 18.40 -7.40
CA GLY A 86 6.71 18.41 -8.84
C GLY A 86 7.98 17.67 -9.28
N LEU A 87 8.67 16.96 -8.38
CA LEU A 87 9.90 16.24 -8.65
C LEU A 87 9.61 14.76 -8.91
N LEU A 88 9.96 14.28 -10.11
CA LEU A 88 9.82 12.87 -10.49
C LEU A 88 10.58 11.96 -9.51
N CYS A 89 9.90 10.94 -9.01
CA CYS A 89 10.39 9.97 -8.05
C CYS A 89 10.40 8.56 -8.66
N GLN A 90 11.43 7.80 -8.34
CA GLN A 90 11.56 6.39 -8.69
C GLN A 90 11.60 5.54 -7.42
N VAL A 91 11.08 4.32 -7.53
CA VAL A 91 10.99 3.37 -6.43
C VAL A 91 11.76 2.11 -6.78
N VAL A 92 12.63 1.68 -5.87
CA VAL A 92 13.33 0.40 -5.92
C VAL A 92 13.02 -0.36 -4.65
N ILE A 93 12.47 -1.57 -4.82
CA ILE A 93 12.31 -2.55 -3.75
C ILE A 93 13.26 -3.70 -4.05
N ASP A 94 14.26 -3.86 -3.19
CA ASP A 94 15.18 -4.99 -3.25
C ASP A 94 14.95 -5.86 -2.02
N LEU A 95 14.63 -7.14 -2.23
CA LEU A 95 14.29 -8.09 -1.17
C LEU A 95 15.01 -9.41 -1.43
N SER A 96 15.78 -9.85 -0.43
CA SER A 96 16.34 -11.19 -0.35
C SER A 96 15.24 -12.27 -0.22
N HIS A 97 15.64 -13.52 -0.41
CA HIS A 97 14.77 -14.68 -0.25
C HIS A 97 14.21 -14.80 1.18
N GLU A 98 14.93 -14.31 2.19
CA GLU A 98 14.47 -14.30 3.59
C GLU A 98 13.53 -13.12 3.93
N GLY A 99 13.23 -12.24 2.97
CA GLY A 99 12.36 -11.08 3.19
C GLY A 99 13.04 -9.88 3.86
N PHE A 100 14.38 -9.85 3.84
CA PHE A 100 15.18 -8.69 4.21
C PHE A 100 15.59 -7.87 2.99
N GLY A 101 15.64 -6.55 3.13
CA GLY A 101 16.20 -5.70 2.10
C GLY A 101 15.85 -4.23 2.29
N TRP A 102 15.59 -3.53 1.19
CA TRP A 102 15.40 -2.10 1.18
C TRP A 102 14.23 -1.67 0.31
N ALA A 103 13.51 -0.66 0.80
CA ALA A 103 12.66 0.18 0.00
C ALA A 103 13.31 1.56 -0.12
N LEU A 104 13.64 1.92 -1.35
CA LEU A 104 14.28 3.17 -1.71
C LEU A 104 13.35 3.97 -2.60
N VAL A 105 13.12 5.24 -2.25
CA VAL A 105 12.46 6.21 -3.12
C VAL A 105 13.45 7.35 -3.33
N PHE A 106 13.66 7.76 -4.58
CA PHE A 106 14.61 8.80 -4.91
C PHE A 106 14.14 9.69 -6.05
N SER A 107 14.59 10.93 -6.04
CA SER A 107 14.43 11.88 -7.14
C SER A 107 15.82 12.34 -7.59
N GLY A 108 16.19 12.04 -8.83
CA GLY A 108 17.53 12.29 -9.35
C GLY A 108 18.61 11.56 -8.52
N ARG A 109 19.34 12.31 -7.68
CA ARG A 109 20.40 11.80 -6.80
C ARG A 109 20.06 11.87 -5.30
N LEU A 110 18.85 12.30 -4.95
CA LEU A 110 18.39 12.43 -3.57
C LEU A 110 17.53 11.22 -3.20
N LEU A 111 17.97 10.44 -2.21
CA LEU A 111 17.12 9.44 -1.55
C LEU A 111 16.15 10.16 -0.61
N VAL A 112 14.87 10.18 -0.97
CA VAL A 112 13.80 10.79 -0.15
C VAL A 112 13.22 9.79 0.85
N VAL A 113 13.26 8.49 0.53
CA VAL A 113 12.94 7.40 1.46
C VAL A 113 14.03 6.35 1.39
N SER A 114 14.50 5.94 2.56
CA SER A 114 15.46 4.85 2.72
C SER A 114 15.05 3.99 3.90
N LYS A 115 14.25 2.95 3.64
CA LYS A 115 13.68 2.07 4.68
C LYS A 115 14.21 0.65 4.55
N THR A 116 14.77 0.12 5.63
CA THR A 116 15.08 -1.31 5.74
C THR A 116 13.79 -2.11 5.91
N LEU A 117 13.63 -3.15 5.12
CA LEU A 117 12.54 -4.12 5.24
C LEU A 117 13.06 -5.39 5.93
N ARG A 118 12.27 -5.89 6.88
CA ARG A 118 12.47 -7.16 7.60
C ARG A 118 11.12 -7.85 7.69
N ASP A 119 11.11 -9.18 7.63
CA ASP A 119 9.90 -10.01 7.65
C ASP A 119 8.88 -9.53 6.61
N ALA A 120 9.34 -9.22 5.38
CA ALA A 120 8.49 -8.66 4.33
C ALA A 120 7.26 -9.53 3.99
N GLN A 121 7.32 -10.84 4.27
CA GLN A 121 6.19 -11.79 4.20
C GLN A 121 4.99 -11.31 5.04
N ARG A 122 5.26 -10.61 6.15
CA ARG A 122 4.25 -10.11 7.10
C ARG A 122 3.77 -8.69 6.80
N PHE A 123 4.09 -8.15 5.62
CA PHE A 123 3.71 -6.79 5.24
C PHE A 123 2.18 -6.60 5.30
N GLY A 124 1.75 -5.52 5.94
CA GLY A 124 0.36 -5.18 6.19
C GLY A 124 0.21 -4.26 7.40
N PHE A 125 -1.01 -3.80 7.68
CA PHE A 125 -1.34 -2.81 8.71
C PHE A 125 -2.56 -3.28 9.49
N GLU A 126 -2.71 -2.88 10.75
CA GLU A 126 -3.84 -3.39 11.56
C GLU A 126 -5.18 -2.78 11.15
N SER A 127 -5.15 -1.61 10.50
CA SER A 127 -6.33 -0.89 10.01
C SER A 127 -5.95 0.06 8.87
N LEU A 128 -6.95 0.61 8.17
CA LEU A 128 -6.72 1.60 7.10
C LEU A 128 -6.20 2.93 7.65
N GLU A 129 -6.57 3.31 8.87
CA GLU A 129 -6.07 4.52 9.52
C GLU A 129 -4.57 4.41 9.82
N LYS A 130 -4.09 3.22 10.22
CA LYS A 130 -2.65 2.98 10.41
C LYS A 130 -1.88 2.90 9.10
N LEU A 131 -2.54 2.41 8.04
CA LEU A 131 -1.96 2.42 6.70
C LEU A 131 -1.77 3.85 6.21
N GLU A 132 -2.77 4.71 6.37
CA GLU A 132 -2.68 6.13 6.01
C GLU A 132 -1.62 6.85 6.85
N ALA A 133 -1.55 6.59 8.15
CA ALA A 133 -0.62 7.29 9.04
C ALA A 133 0.87 6.92 8.84
N GLU A 134 1.16 5.72 8.32
CA GLU A 134 2.55 5.29 8.03
C GLU A 134 3.02 5.73 6.63
N GLY A 135 2.07 5.96 5.71
CA GLY A 135 2.34 6.41 4.34
C GLY A 135 2.71 7.87 4.26
#